data_AF-A0A1V9K0A6-F1
#
_entry.id   AF-A0A1V9K0A6-F1
#
_cell.length_a   1.000
_cell.length_b   1.000
_cell.length_c   1.000
_cell.angle_alpha   90.00
_cell.angle_beta   90.00
_cell.angle_gamma   90.00
#
_symmetry.space_group_name_H-M   'P 1'
#
loop_
_entity.id
_entity.type
_entity.pdbx_description
1 polymer ?
#
loop_
_entity_poly.entity_id
_entity_poly.type
_entity_poly.pdbx_seq_one_letter_code
_entity_poly.pdbx_strand_id
1 'polypeptide(L)'
;MTRADDILQQIDSTLDDWTVSGDAMRSQPAVDPAGFQGVTPSVFVADEAGEWQELGHATGLVFHTELPAPDEAFMRAWQELQEQIRRVQIERARRAREILDVLARTLYESVKPAVEEAGRNIARSLDSLKQAGVIDADCKPVRPRDRPAWQSPYGPARRRR
;
A
#
# COMPACT_ATOMS: atom_id res chain seq x y z
N MET A 1 1.22 19.71 -21.12
CA MET A 1 1.53 19.36 -19.71
C MET A 1 0.27 18.78 -19.14
N THR A 2 0.33 17.49 -18.79
CA THR A 2 -0.84 16.66 -18.53
C THR A 2 -1.10 16.56 -17.04
N ARG A 3 -2.37 16.54 -16.63
CA ARG A 3 -2.84 16.43 -15.24
C ARG A 3 -2.20 15.28 -14.43
N ALA A 4 -1.63 14.29 -15.12
CA ALA A 4 -0.88 13.19 -14.51
C ALA A 4 0.50 13.63 -14.00
N ASP A 5 1.18 14.54 -14.70
CA ASP A 5 2.50 15.04 -14.30
C ASP A 5 2.39 15.89 -13.02
N ASP A 6 1.32 16.68 -12.89
CA ASP A 6 1.03 17.49 -11.70
C ASP A 6 0.79 16.60 -10.45
N ILE A 7 0.11 15.46 -10.63
CA ILE A 7 -0.15 14.52 -9.53
C ILE A 7 1.14 13.84 -9.06
N LEU A 8 1.99 13.43 -10.01
CA LEU A 8 3.28 12.82 -9.68
C LEU A 8 4.22 13.82 -9.00
N GLN A 9 4.25 15.07 -9.48
CA GLN A 9 5.04 16.13 -8.87
C GLN A 9 4.55 16.49 -7.46
N GLN A 10 3.23 16.42 -7.21
CA GLN A 10 2.67 16.64 -5.88
C GLN A 10 3.08 15.52 -4.90
N ILE A 11 3.06 14.25 -5.35
CA ILE A 11 3.48 13.09 -4.53
C ILE A 11 4.97 13.16 -4.19
N ASP A 12 5.83 13.47 -5.17
CA ASP A 12 7.27 13.63 -4.94
C ASP A 12 7.55 14.79 -3.97
N SER A 13 6.84 15.91 -4.10
CA SER A 13 7.00 17.05 -3.19
C SER A 13 6.66 16.70 -1.74
N THR A 14 5.71 15.78 -1.51
CA THR A 14 5.35 15.33 -0.17
C THR A 14 6.29 14.28 0.40
N LEU A 15 7.05 13.57 -0.43
CA LEU A 15 8.04 12.58 0.03
C LEU A 15 9.35 13.23 0.51
N ASP A 16 9.69 14.40 -0.05
CA ASP A 16 10.86 15.20 0.33
C ASP A 16 10.54 16.23 1.44
N ASP A 17 9.34 16.20 2.04
CA ASP A 17 9.01 17.03 3.19
C ASP A 17 9.49 16.40 4.50
N TRP A 18 10.77 16.64 4.80
CA TRP A 18 11.44 16.19 6.03
C TRP A 18 10.96 16.92 7.30
N THR A 19 9.99 17.84 7.20
CA THR A 19 9.42 18.51 8.39
C THR A 19 8.41 17.65 9.13
N VAL A 20 7.96 16.54 8.54
CA VAL A 20 7.13 15.54 9.20
C VAL A 20 8.00 14.65 10.10
N SER A 21 8.23 15.11 11.32
CA SER A 21 8.91 14.35 12.39
C SER A 21 8.30 12.95 12.54
N GLY A 22 9.14 11.93 12.75
CA GLY A 22 8.71 10.56 13.06
C GLY A 22 7.84 10.42 14.32
N ASP A 23 7.66 11.52 15.07
CA ASP A 23 6.74 11.64 16.20
C ASP A 23 5.27 11.87 15.78
N ALA A 24 5.01 12.23 14.52
CA ALA A 24 3.67 12.50 14.00
C ALA A 24 2.72 11.28 14.01
N MET A 25 3.26 10.05 14.13
CA MET A 25 2.44 8.84 14.29
C MET A 25 2.20 8.44 15.76
N ARG A 26 2.76 9.15 16.74
CA ARG A 26 2.63 8.82 18.18
C ARG A 26 2.07 9.95 19.03
N SER A 27 2.09 11.19 18.55
CA SER A 27 1.33 12.27 19.16
C SER A 27 -0.14 12.11 18.78
N GLN A 28 -0.96 11.58 19.69
CA GLN A 28 -2.38 11.93 19.71
C GLN A 28 -2.41 13.47 19.75
N PRO A 29 -2.98 14.16 18.74
CA PRO A 29 -2.98 15.61 18.74
C PRO A 29 -3.59 16.05 20.07
N ALA A 30 -2.86 16.90 20.82
CA ALA A 30 -3.43 17.53 21.99
C ALA A 30 -4.73 18.17 21.51
N VAL A 31 -5.85 17.70 22.04
CA VAL A 31 -7.15 18.29 21.74
C VAL A 31 -7.08 19.70 22.30
N ASP A 32 -6.84 20.65 21.41
CA ASP A 32 -6.93 22.06 21.75
C ASP A 32 -8.39 22.29 22.19
N PRO A 33 -8.67 22.64 23.45
CA PRO A 33 -10.02 22.96 23.86
C PRO A 33 -10.55 24.22 23.14
N ALA A 34 -9.67 24.97 22.46
CA ALA A 34 -10.02 26.08 21.60
C ALA A 34 -10.13 25.64 20.13
N GLY A 35 -11.34 25.26 19.72
CA GLY A 35 -11.81 25.57 18.38
C GLY A 35 -11.67 24.47 17.33
N PHE A 36 -12.61 23.54 17.33
CA PHE A 36 -13.12 23.00 16.06
C PHE A 36 -13.72 24.16 15.24
N GLN A 37 -12.91 24.86 14.43
CA GLN A 37 -13.39 25.82 13.43
C GLN A 37 -13.88 25.09 12.16
N GLY A 38 -14.70 24.06 12.35
CA GLY A 38 -15.23 23.26 11.26
C GLY A 38 -16.61 22.76 11.63
N VAL A 39 -17.63 23.44 11.09
CA VAL A 39 -19.06 23.09 11.15
C VAL A 39 -19.47 22.48 12.48
N THR A 40 -19.90 23.28 13.45
CA THR A 40 -20.59 22.76 14.63
C THR A 40 -21.92 22.17 14.15
N PRO A 41 -22.11 20.84 14.14
CA PRO A 41 -23.36 20.27 13.69
C PRO A 41 -24.46 20.69 14.67
N SER A 42 -25.33 21.58 14.24
CA SER A 42 -26.58 21.92 14.94
C SER A 42 -27.55 20.77 14.75
N VAL A 43 -28.01 20.18 15.85
CA VAL A 43 -29.02 19.11 15.81
C VAL A 43 -30.39 19.75 15.92
N PHE A 44 -31.25 19.46 14.93
CA PHE A 44 -32.64 19.87 14.94
C PHE A 44 -33.54 18.67 15.27
N VAL A 45 -34.52 18.90 16.14
CA VAL A 45 -35.56 17.91 16.46
C VAL A 45 -36.91 18.57 16.28
N ALA A 46 -37.84 17.88 15.62
CA ALA A 46 -39.22 18.32 15.51
C ALA A 46 -39.96 17.98 16.82
N ASP A 47 -40.70 18.93 17.36
CA ASP A 47 -41.55 18.72 18.54
C ASP A 47 -42.89 18.02 18.18
N GLU A 48 -43.74 17.79 19.19
CA GLU A 48 -45.04 17.12 19.01
C GLU A 48 -46.02 17.89 18.10
N ALA A 49 -45.80 19.20 17.92
CA ALA A 49 -46.57 20.04 17.00
C ALA A 49 -45.97 20.06 15.58
N GLY A 50 -44.79 19.46 15.39
CA GLY A 50 -44.06 19.41 14.12
C GLY A 50 -43.16 20.62 13.87
N GLU A 51 -42.94 21.48 14.87
CA GLU A 51 -42.00 22.60 14.76
C GLU A 51 -40.57 22.15 15.02
N TRP A 52 -39.64 22.54 14.15
CA TRP A 52 -38.22 22.20 14.28
C TRP A 52 -37.53 23.12 15.27
N GLN A 53 -36.95 22.53 16.32
CA GLN A 53 -36.19 23.25 17.35
C GLN A 53 -34.71 22.85 17.31
N GLU A 54 -33.82 23.83 17.47
CA GLU A 54 -32.37 23.61 17.56
C GLU A 54 -32.00 23.22 19.01
N LEU A 55 -31.39 22.04 19.19
CA LEU A 55 -30.99 21.52 20.51
C LEU A 55 -29.58 21.93 20.95
N GLY A 56 -28.94 22.84 20.22
CA GLY A 56 -27.57 23.30 20.46
C GLY A 56 -26.50 22.36 19.93
N HIS A 57 -25.28 22.49 20.47
CA HIS A 57 -24.10 21.76 19.98
C HIS A 57 -24.04 20.34 20.57
N ALA A 58 -24.30 19.33 19.74
CA ALA A 58 -24.16 17.93 20.13
C ALA A 58 -22.74 17.42 19.84
N THR A 59 -22.07 16.85 20.84
CA THR A 59 -20.77 16.19 20.68
C THR A 59 -20.90 14.71 20.28
N GLY A 60 -22.11 14.16 20.32
CA GLY A 60 -22.42 12.81 19.87
C GLY A 60 -23.92 12.56 19.88
N LEU A 61 -24.38 11.73 18.92
CA LEU A 61 -25.75 11.25 18.85
C LEU A 61 -25.75 9.76 19.17
N VAL A 62 -26.47 9.37 20.21
CA VAL A 62 -26.69 7.95 20.55
C VAL A 62 -28.15 7.65 20.30
N PHE A 63 -28.41 6.89 19.24
CA PHE A 63 -29.76 6.45 18.91
C PHE A 63 -30.09 5.21 19.74
N HIS A 64 -30.95 5.40 20.75
CA HIS A 64 -31.59 4.31 21.47
C HIS A 64 -32.92 3.98 20.79
N THR A 65 -32.85 3.29 19.65
CA THR A 65 -34.03 2.71 19.02
C THR A 65 -34.15 1.26 19.44
N GLU A 66 -35.21 0.94 20.19
CA GLU A 66 -35.72 -0.41 20.30
C GLU A 66 -36.31 -0.79 18.94
N LEU A 67 -35.46 -1.29 18.06
CA LEU A 67 -35.93 -1.84 16.80
C LEU A 67 -36.88 -2.99 17.13
N PRO A 68 -38.09 -3.02 16.53
CA PRO A 68 -38.98 -4.15 16.69
C PRO A 68 -38.23 -5.41 16.27
N ALA A 69 -38.47 -6.52 17.00
CA ALA A 69 -37.87 -7.79 16.65
C ALA A 69 -38.17 -8.07 15.17
N PRO A 70 -37.16 -8.39 14.35
CA PRO A 70 -37.35 -8.59 12.92
C PRO A 70 -38.38 -9.70 12.70
N ASP A 71 -39.41 -9.40 11.92
CA ASP A 71 -40.44 -10.37 11.59
C ASP A 71 -39.97 -11.34 10.49
N GLU A 72 -40.74 -12.39 10.23
CA GLU A 72 -40.38 -13.39 9.22
C GLU A 72 -40.35 -12.82 7.80
N ALA A 73 -41.09 -11.74 7.52
CA ALA A 73 -41.08 -11.09 6.22
C ALA A 73 -39.75 -10.34 5.99
N PHE A 74 -39.30 -9.61 7.01
CA PHE A 74 -38.00 -8.95 7.02
C PHE A 74 -36.87 -9.97 6.89
N MET A 75 -36.89 -11.06 7.65
CA MET A 75 -35.83 -12.08 7.59
C MET A 75 -35.75 -12.74 6.22
N ARG A 76 -36.89 -12.97 5.56
CA ARG A 76 -36.92 -13.48 4.16
C ARG A 76 -36.35 -12.47 3.18
N ALA A 77 -36.78 -11.21 3.25
CA ALA A 77 -36.24 -10.15 2.39
C ALA A 77 -34.72 -9.96 2.59
N TRP A 78 -34.26 -10.08 3.84
CA TRP A 78 -32.83 -10.01 4.18
C TRP A 78 -32.05 -11.19 3.59
N GLN A 79 -32.58 -12.41 3.66
CA GLN A 79 -31.96 -13.59 3.05
C GLN A 79 -31.88 -13.47 1.53
N GLU A 80 -32.95 -12.99 0.87
CA GLU A 80 -32.95 -12.74 -0.58
C GLU A 80 -31.89 -11.69 -0.97
N LEU A 81 -31.79 -10.61 -0.21
CA LEU A 81 -30.77 -9.58 -0.42
C LEU A 81 -29.36 -10.16 -0.26
N GLN A 82 -29.11 -10.96 0.78
CA GLN A 82 -27.80 -11.60 0.97
C GLN A 82 -27.42 -12.52 -0.19
N GLU A 83 -28.38 -13.29 -0.71
CA GLU A 83 -28.16 -14.17 -1.84
C GLU A 83 -27.88 -13.37 -3.13
N GLN A 84 -28.58 -12.27 -3.35
CA GLN A 84 -28.29 -11.35 -4.46
C GLN A 84 -26.88 -10.75 -4.36
N ILE A 85 -26.50 -10.25 -3.17
CA ILE A 85 -25.16 -9.71 -2.92
C ILE A 85 -24.11 -10.79 -3.21
N ARG A 86 -24.32 -12.02 -2.73
CA ARG A 86 -23.41 -13.15 -2.95
C ARG A 86 -23.21 -13.43 -4.45
N ARG A 87 -24.30 -13.47 -5.23
CA ARG A 87 -24.24 -13.67 -6.68
C ARG A 87 -23.42 -12.58 -7.37
N VAL A 88 -23.69 -11.32 -7.04
CA VAL A 88 -22.94 -10.18 -7.60
C VAL A 88 -21.45 -10.26 -7.24
N GLN A 89 -21.10 -10.66 -6.01
CA GLN A 89 -19.70 -10.83 -5.63
C GLN A 89 -19.01 -11.94 -6.41
N ILE A 90 -19.68 -13.08 -6.63
CA ILE A 90 -19.13 -14.19 -7.43
C ILE A 90 -18.86 -13.74 -8.87
N GLU A 91 -19.80 -13.03 -9.49
CA GLU A 91 -19.63 -12.51 -10.86
C GLU A 91 -18.50 -11.48 -10.94
N ARG A 92 -18.41 -10.56 -9.98
CA ARG A 92 -17.32 -9.57 -9.91
C ARG A 92 -15.96 -10.24 -9.73
N ALA A 93 -15.88 -11.26 -8.87
CA ALA A 93 -14.65 -12.01 -8.68
C ALA A 93 -14.20 -12.73 -9.96
N ARG A 94 -15.14 -13.28 -10.73
CA ARG A 94 -14.84 -13.90 -12.02
C ARG A 94 -14.31 -12.88 -13.03
N ARG A 95 -14.99 -11.74 -13.20
CA ARG A 95 -14.54 -10.67 -14.11
C ARG A 95 -13.18 -10.10 -13.71
N ALA A 96 -12.94 -9.94 -12.40
CA ALA A 96 -11.65 -9.47 -11.90
C ALA A 96 -10.52 -10.45 -12.25
N ARG A 97 -10.75 -11.77 -12.15
CA ARG A 97 -9.78 -12.78 -12.58
C ARG A 97 -9.47 -12.70 -14.07
N GLU A 98 -10.51 -12.61 -14.91
CA GLU A 98 -10.33 -12.50 -16.37
C GLU A 98 -9.49 -11.26 -16.74
N ILE A 99 -9.73 -10.12 -16.09
CA ILE A 99 -8.94 -8.90 -16.28
C ILE A 99 -7.49 -9.08 -15.81
N LEU A 100 -7.29 -9.68 -14.63
CA LEU A 100 -5.96 -9.93 -14.09
C LEU A 100 -5.15 -10.87 -14.96
N ASP A 101 -5.76 -11.91 -15.53
CA ASP A 101 -5.09 -12.85 -16.42
C ASP A 101 -4.61 -12.16 -17.71
N VAL A 102 -5.44 -11.28 -18.28
CA VAL A 102 -5.07 -10.48 -19.46
C VAL A 102 -3.93 -9.53 -19.12
N LEU A 103 -4.03 -8.77 -18.02
CA LEU A 103 -2.98 -7.84 -17.59
C LEU A 103 -1.66 -8.56 -17.31
N ALA A 104 -1.70 -9.69 -16.60
CA ALA A 104 -0.52 -10.49 -16.29
C ALA A 104 0.17 -10.97 -17.57
N ARG A 105 -0.61 -11.45 -18.54
CA ARG A 105 -0.08 -11.88 -19.84
C ARG A 105 0.54 -10.72 -20.62
N THR A 106 -0.15 -9.58 -20.70
CA THR A 106 0.37 -8.39 -21.41
C THR A 106 1.66 -7.87 -20.76
N LEU A 107 1.70 -7.80 -19.42
CA LEU A 107 2.91 -7.41 -18.69
C LEU A 107 4.05 -8.39 -18.96
N TYR A 108 3.79 -9.69 -18.88
CA TYR A 108 4.79 -10.71 -19.17
C TYR A 108 5.33 -10.59 -20.60
N GLU A 109 4.46 -10.47 -21.59
CA GLU A 109 4.85 -10.33 -23.00
C GLU A 109 5.66 -9.06 -23.25
N SER A 110 5.36 -7.96 -22.53
CA SER A 110 6.11 -6.70 -22.64
C SER A 110 7.51 -6.74 -22.00
N VAL A 111 7.67 -7.47 -20.89
CA VAL A 111 8.93 -7.51 -20.13
C VAL A 111 9.85 -8.63 -20.62
N LYS A 112 9.30 -9.72 -21.17
CA LYS A 112 10.04 -10.87 -21.72
C LYS A 112 11.24 -10.48 -22.60
N PRO A 113 11.11 -9.63 -23.64
CA PRO A 113 12.26 -9.32 -24.51
C PRO A 113 13.40 -8.63 -23.76
N ALA A 114 13.09 -7.74 -22.82
CA ALA A 114 14.09 -7.05 -22.01
C ALA A 114 14.82 -8.02 -21.07
N VAL A 115 14.10 -8.97 -20.47
CA VAL A 115 14.71 -10.01 -19.62
C VAL A 115 15.60 -10.94 -20.44
N GLU A 116 15.17 -11.35 -21.64
CA GLU A 116 15.99 -12.17 -22.54
C GLU A 116 17.25 -11.43 -22.99
N GLU A 117 17.16 -10.14 -23.28
CA GLU A 117 18.30 -9.32 -23.64
C GLU A 117 19.28 -9.16 -22.47
N ALA A 118 18.77 -8.87 -21.27
CA ALA A 118 19.57 -8.82 -20.07
C ALA A 118 20.30 -10.16 -19.81
N GLY A 119 19.61 -11.29 -19.98
CA GLY A 119 20.19 -12.62 -19.88
C GLY A 119 21.33 -12.85 -20.87
N ARG A 120 21.14 -12.46 -22.14
CA ARG A 120 22.20 -12.52 -23.17
C ARG A 120 23.39 -11.64 -22.82
N ASN A 121 23.16 -10.45 -22.26
CA ASN A 121 24.23 -9.52 -21.86
C ASN A 121 25.06 -10.07 -20.70
N ILE A 122 24.39 -10.66 -19.71
CA ILE A 122 25.05 -11.34 -18.59
C ILE A 122 25.89 -12.52 -19.10
N ALA A 123 25.34 -13.36 -19.98
CA ALA A 123 26.06 -14.49 -20.56
C ALA A 123 27.32 -14.05 -21.31
N ARG A 124 27.21 -13.03 -22.18
CA ARG A 124 28.37 -12.45 -22.89
C ARG A 124 29.43 -11.91 -21.94
N SER A 125 29.01 -11.28 -20.84
CA SER A 125 29.93 -10.73 -19.84
C SER A 125 30.67 -11.85 -19.11
N LEU A 126 29.96 -12.92 -18.72
CA LEU A 126 30.56 -14.09 -18.09
C LEU A 126 31.54 -14.80 -19.03
N ASP A 127 31.20 -14.98 -20.30
CA ASP A 127 32.11 -15.57 -21.29
C ASP A 127 33.37 -14.71 -21.48
N SER A 128 33.22 -13.38 -21.51
CA SER A 128 34.36 -12.46 -21.58
C SER A 128 35.28 -12.61 -20.36
N LEU A 129 34.70 -12.75 -19.16
CA LEU A 129 35.47 -12.98 -17.92
C LEU A 129 36.15 -14.36 -17.88
N LYS A 130 35.52 -15.39 -18.45
CA LYS A 130 36.11 -16.73 -18.61
C LYS A 130 37.30 -16.69 -19.57
N GLN A 131 37.14 -16.04 -20.73
CA GLN A 131 38.21 -15.89 -21.72
C GLN A 131 39.40 -15.08 -21.18
N ALA A 132 39.12 -14.08 -20.35
CA ALA A 132 40.16 -13.31 -19.65
C ALA A 132 40.85 -14.08 -18.51
N GLY A 133 40.40 -15.31 -18.19
CA GLY A 133 40.94 -16.12 -17.08
C GLY A 133 40.67 -15.53 -15.70
N VAL A 134 39.68 -14.65 -15.57
CA VAL A 134 39.27 -14.06 -14.29
C VAL A 134 38.42 -15.05 -13.50
N ILE A 135 37.53 -15.76 -14.19
CA ILE A 135 36.68 -16.81 -13.63
C ILE A 135 36.86 -18.14 -14.39
N ASP A 136 36.64 -19.25 -13.71
CA ASP A 136 36.74 -20.60 -14.25
C ASP A 136 35.45 -21.05 -14.96
N ALA A 137 35.42 -22.31 -15.40
CA ALA A 137 34.26 -22.90 -16.08
C ALA A 137 32.99 -22.92 -15.21
N ASP A 138 33.17 -23.05 -13.89
CA ASP A 138 32.11 -23.04 -12.87
C ASP A 138 31.73 -21.62 -12.41
N CYS A 139 32.22 -20.58 -13.11
CA CYS A 139 32.05 -19.17 -12.79
C CYS A 139 32.62 -18.76 -11.42
N LYS A 140 33.65 -19.46 -10.92
CA LYS A 140 34.37 -19.10 -9.69
C LYS A 140 35.63 -18.30 -10.03
N PRO A 141 36.08 -17.36 -9.17
CA PRO A 141 37.32 -16.62 -9.41
C PRO A 141 38.55 -17.54 -9.49
N VAL A 142 39.35 -17.41 -10.54
CA VAL A 142 40.59 -18.21 -10.74
C VAL A 142 41.70 -17.75 -9.80
N ARG A 143 41.79 -16.45 -9.54
CA ARG A 143 42.80 -15.87 -8.64
C ARG A 143 42.19 -15.48 -7.29
N PRO A 144 42.89 -15.76 -6.18
CA PRO A 144 42.57 -15.15 -4.90
C PRO A 144 42.57 -13.63 -5.06
N ARG A 145 41.60 -12.95 -4.44
CA ARG A 145 41.54 -11.49 -4.44
C ARG A 145 42.88 -10.94 -3.96
N ASP A 146 43.53 -10.14 -4.79
CA ASP A 146 44.74 -9.41 -4.38
C ASP A 146 44.36 -8.53 -3.20
N ARG A 147 44.83 -8.94 -2.02
CA ARG A 147 44.68 -8.17 -0.80
C ARG A 147 45.87 -7.22 -0.76
N PRO A 148 45.66 -5.91 -0.61
CA PRO A 148 46.79 -5.00 -0.49
C PRO A 148 47.63 -5.41 0.73
N ALA A 149 48.95 -5.24 0.64
CA ALA A 149 49.90 -5.80 1.61
C ALA A 149 49.65 -5.40 3.08
N TRP A 150 48.92 -4.30 3.33
CA TRP A 150 48.50 -3.86 4.66
C TRP A 150 47.35 -4.70 5.25
N GLN A 151 46.65 -5.50 4.44
CA GLN A 151 45.56 -6.37 4.86
C GLN A 151 46.13 -7.75 5.18
N SER A 152 46.62 -7.91 6.41
CA SER A 152 47.18 -9.16 6.94
C SER A 152 46.31 -10.39 6.58
N PRO A 153 46.92 -11.52 6.14
CA PRO A 153 46.18 -12.76 5.86
C PRO A 153 45.37 -13.27 7.06
N TYR A 154 45.80 -12.90 8.27
CA TYR A 154 45.27 -13.40 9.54
C TYR A 154 44.23 -12.48 10.18
N GLY A 155 43.81 -11.42 9.47
CA GLY A 155 42.93 -10.40 10.05
C GLY A 155 43.61 -9.62 11.19
N PRO A 156 42.89 -8.71 11.85
CA PRO A 156 43.41 -8.03 13.04
C PRO A 156 43.64 -9.05 14.17
N ALA A 157 44.75 -8.91 14.88
CA ALA A 157 45.08 -9.79 16.01
C ALA A 157 43.91 -9.84 17.01
N ARG A 158 43.47 -11.05 17.38
CA ARG A 158 42.44 -11.25 18.40
C ARG A 158 42.90 -10.59 19.72
N ARG A 159 42.15 -9.59 20.19
CA ARG A 159 42.35 -9.03 21.53
C ARG A 159 42.09 -10.14 22.56
N ARG A 160 43.10 -10.52 23.34
CA ARG A 160 42.89 -11.36 24.52
C ARG A 160 41.99 -10.58 25.48
N ARG A 161 40.81 -11.13 25.79
CA ARG A 161 40.02 -10.75 26.97
C ARG A 161 40.52 -11.56 28.15
#